data_AF-A0A347VRD4-F1
#
_entry.id   AF-A0A347VRD4-F1
#
_cell.length_a   1.000
_cell.length_b   1.000
_cell.length_c   1.000
_cell.angle_alpha   90.00
_cell.angle_beta   90.00
_cell.angle_gamma   90.00
#
_symmetry.space_group_name_H-M   'P 1'
#
loop_
_entity.id
_entity.type
_entity.pdbx_description
1 polymer ?
#
loop_
_entity_poly.entity_id
_entity_poly.type
_entity_poly.pdbx_seq_one_letter_code
_entity_poly.pdbx_strand_id
1 'polypeptide(L)'
;MLFIIMFLLIIFTLSYFICWLIYRKVFKSQRKISKILVFIGGIGLIIFYYTPYSYYLEPSFWQFRNICKLYPKIYQANGGKLDEEYYNKVLRHFDTDLDSLDWEYIQQNLKVNDWGTYLYEFEKYHGRIYQDFTLLFNDNQARRDNIKKIMFYVNWDRMRPFLAGNEGTGFFLGSVPISCIYFKKD
;
A
#
# COMPACT_ATOMS: atom_id res chain seq x y z
N MET A 1 -10.69 9.78 24.32
CA MET A 1 -10.52 8.69 25.31
C MET A 1 -11.78 7.81 25.46
N LEU A 2 -12.95 8.37 25.81
CA LEU A 2 -14.21 7.62 25.98
C LEU A 2 -14.64 6.80 24.76
N PHE A 3 -14.51 7.37 23.56
CA PHE A 3 -14.82 6.70 22.29
C PHE A 3 -13.92 5.48 22.02
N ILE A 4 -12.64 5.58 22.42
CA ILE A 4 -11.64 4.52 22.26
C ILE A 4 -11.93 3.36 23.23
N ILE A 5 -12.31 3.69 24.47
CA ILE A 5 -12.72 2.70 25.47
C ILE A 5 -13.96 1.93 25.01
N MET A 6 -14.97 2.63 24.47
CA MET A 6 -16.15 1.99 23.88
C MET A 6 -15.78 1.08 22.71
N PHE A 7 -14.90 1.54 21.81
CA PHE A 7 -14.46 0.74 20.67
C PHE A 7 -13.74 -0.54 21.09
N LEU A 8 -12.84 -0.45 22.08
CA LEU A 8 -12.16 -1.63 22.64
C LEU A 8 -13.14 -2.61 23.30
N LEU A 9 -14.13 -2.11 24.06
CA LEU A 9 -15.19 -2.95 24.64
C LEU A 9 -15.99 -3.69 23.56
N ILE A 10 -16.30 -3.03 22.44
CA ILE A 10 -16.99 -3.65 21.30
C ILE A 10 -16.11 -4.74 20.67
N ILE A 11 -14.82 -4.49 20.47
CA ILE A 11 -13.89 -5.49 19.93
C ILE A 11 -13.77 -6.71 20.85
N PHE A 12 -13.61 -6.49 22.16
CA PHE A 12 -13.47 -7.59 23.13
C PHE A 12 -14.75 -8.43 23.21
N THR A 13 -15.92 -7.80 23.22
CA THR A 13 -17.22 -8.50 23.24
C THR A 13 -17.47 -9.29 21.95
N LEU A 14 -17.15 -8.72 20.78
CA LEU A 14 -17.23 -9.42 19.50
C LEU A 14 -16.26 -10.60 19.43
N SER A 15 -15.01 -10.42 19.88
CA SER A 15 -14.03 -11.52 19.89
C SER A 15 -14.46 -12.66 20.82
N TYR A 16 -15.02 -12.35 22.00
CA TYR A 16 -15.58 -13.34 22.91
C TYR A 16 -16.70 -14.14 22.24
N PHE A 17 -17.61 -13.44 21.58
CA PHE A 17 -18.76 -14.06 20.90
C PHE A 17 -18.32 -14.96 19.74
N ILE A 18 -17.37 -14.51 18.91
CA ILE A 18 -16.83 -15.30 17.79
C ILE A 18 -16.10 -16.55 18.30
N CYS A 19 -15.22 -16.41 19.29
CA CYS A 19 -14.52 -17.54 19.91
C CYS A 19 -15.49 -18.55 20.53
N TRP A 20 -16.57 -18.06 21.15
CA TRP A 20 -17.64 -18.90 21.69
C TRP A 20 -18.33 -19.74 20.60
N LEU A 21 -18.67 -19.14 19.46
CA LEU A 21 -19.30 -19.83 18.34
C LEU A 21 -18.39 -20.90 17.72
N ILE A 22 -17.12 -20.58 17.46
CA ILE A 22 -16.13 -21.52 16.90
C ILE A 22 -15.97 -22.71 17.83
N TYR A 23 -15.77 -22.46 19.13
CA TYR A 23 -15.60 -23.52 20.13
C TYR A 23 -16.83 -24.44 20.23
N ARG A 24 -18.04 -23.85 20.25
CA ARG A 24 -19.29 -24.62 20.29
C ARG A 24 -19.44 -25.56 19.09
N LYS A 25 -18.98 -25.13 17.90
CA LYS A 25 -18.94 -25.96 16.70
C LYS A 25 -17.88 -27.06 16.76
N VAL A 26 -16.66 -26.73 17.21
CA VAL A 26 -15.52 -27.66 17.19
C VAL A 26 -15.61 -28.71 18.29
N PHE A 27 -15.97 -28.33 19.52
CA PHE A 27 -15.81 -29.20 20.69
C PHE A 27 -17.12 -29.82 21.22
N LYS A 28 -18.29 -29.51 20.63
CA LYS A 28 -19.61 -30.10 20.95
C LYS A 28 -19.97 -30.14 22.46
N SER A 29 -19.24 -29.41 23.31
CA SER A 29 -19.25 -29.53 24.77
C SER A 29 -19.79 -28.25 25.42
N GLN A 30 -20.70 -28.41 26.39
CA GLN A 30 -21.38 -27.31 27.09
C GLN A 30 -20.66 -26.82 28.36
N ARG A 31 -19.45 -27.29 28.65
CA ARG A 31 -18.79 -26.95 29.92
C ARG A 31 -18.12 -25.59 29.85
N LYS A 32 -18.50 -24.72 30.81
CA LYS A 32 -18.03 -23.34 31.08
C LYS A 32 -16.76 -23.00 30.30
N ILE A 33 -16.91 -22.21 29.24
CA ILE A 33 -15.80 -21.59 28.51
C ILE A 33 -14.88 -20.97 29.54
N SER A 34 -13.64 -21.45 29.60
CA SER A 34 -12.66 -20.82 30.47
C SER A 34 -12.44 -19.41 29.94
N LYS A 35 -12.82 -18.40 30.72
CA LYS A 35 -12.53 -16.97 30.45
C LYS A 35 -11.05 -16.76 30.06
N ILE A 36 -10.17 -17.66 30.52
CA ILE A 36 -8.74 -17.74 30.19
C ILE A 36 -8.50 -17.97 28.68
N LEU A 37 -9.29 -18.81 28.02
CA LEU A 37 -9.12 -19.11 26.58
C LEU A 37 -9.43 -17.88 25.72
N VAL A 38 -10.46 -17.12 26.09
CA VAL A 38 -10.80 -15.86 25.44
C VAL A 38 -9.72 -14.81 25.71
N PHE A 39 -9.21 -14.75 26.93
CA PHE A 39 -8.13 -13.84 27.30
C PHE A 39 -6.85 -14.11 26.50
N ILE A 40 -6.45 -15.38 26.38
CA ILE A 40 -5.30 -15.79 25.55
C ILE A 40 -5.56 -15.51 24.07
N GLY A 41 -6.77 -15.77 23.57
CA GLY A 41 -7.16 -15.45 22.19
C GLY A 41 -7.12 -13.95 21.88
N GLY A 42 -7.60 -13.12 22.80
CA GLY A 42 -7.56 -11.66 22.70
C GLY A 42 -6.12 -11.12 22.71
N ILE A 43 -5.27 -11.61 23.62
CA ILE A 43 -3.84 -11.27 23.64
C ILE A 43 -3.17 -11.71 22.34
N GLY A 44 -3.47 -12.92 21.85
CA GLY A 44 -2.96 -13.43 20.60
C GLY A 44 -3.33 -12.56 19.40
N LEU A 45 -4.58 -12.08 19.33
CA LEU A 45 -5.04 -11.17 18.27
C LEU A 45 -4.36 -9.80 18.32
N ILE A 46 -4.13 -9.26 19.52
CA ILE A 46 -3.41 -7.99 19.70
C ILE A 46 -1.95 -8.14 19.26
N ILE A 47 -1.27 -9.19 19.70
CA ILE A 47 0.11 -9.48 19.27
C ILE A 47 0.14 -9.67 17.75
N PHE A 48 -0.81 -10.44 17.20
CA PHE A 48 -0.89 -10.69 15.76
C PHE A 48 -1.08 -9.40 14.97
N TYR A 49 -1.95 -8.49 15.42
CA TYR A 49 -2.12 -7.16 14.81
C TYR A 49 -0.82 -6.36 14.78
N TYR A 50 0.04 -6.50 15.78
CA TYR A 50 1.33 -5.80 15.82
C TYR A 50 2.49 -6.58 15.17
N THR A 51 2.26 -7.79 14.67
CA THR A 51 3.24 -8.53 13.87
C THR A 51 3.13 -8.15 12.38
N PRO A 52 4.23 -8.22 11.61
CA PRO A 52 4.22 -7.91 10.18
C PRO A 52 3.30 -8.82 9.34
N TYR A 53 2.88 -9.98 9.86
CA TYR A 53 1.89 -10.84 9.21
C TYR A 53 0.52 -10.15 9.03
N SER A 54 0.17 -9.24 9.93
CA SER A 54 -1.08 -8.49 9.82
C SER A 54 -1.14 -7.58 8.59
N TYR A 55 0.00 -7.23 7.96
CA TYR A 55 0.00 -6.46 6.71
C TYR A 55 -0.76 -7.20 5.59
N TYR A 56 -0.69 -8.53 5.56
CA TYR A 56 -1.42 -9.36 4.60
C TYR A 56 -2.93 -9.33 4.77
N LEU A 57 -3.43 -8.86 5.91
CA LEU A 57 -4.86 -8.69 6.15
C LEU A 57 -5.35 -7.29 5.76
N GLU A 58 -4.45 -6.36 5.44
CA GLU A 58 -4.86 -5.01 5.03
C GLU A 58 -5.23 -4.96 3.54
N PRO A 59 -6.43 -4.44 3.20
CA PRO A 59 -6.82 -4.26 1.80
C PRO A 59 -5.84 -3.39 1.00
N SER A 60 -5.27 -2.36 1.62
CA SER A 60 -4.32 -1.45 0.98
C SER A 60 -3.01 -2.15 0.59
N PHE A 61 -2.58 -3.17 1.34
CA PHE A 61 -1.39 -3.97 0.99
C PHE A 61 -1.64 -4.83 -0.26
N TRP A 62 -2.85 -5.38 -0.42
CA TRP A 62 -3.22 -6.13 -1.62
C TRP A 62 -3.34 -5.24 -2.85
N GLN A 63 -3.92 -4.05 -2.69
CA GLN A 63 -3.93 -3.04 -3.75
C GLN A 63 -2.50 -2.68 -4.16
N PHE A 64 -1.63 -2.40 -3.21
CA PHE A 64 -0.20 -2.15 -3.44
C PHE A 64 0.47 -3.30 -4.21
N ARG A 65 0.33 -4.54 -3.75
CA ARG A 65 0.88 -5.72 -4.45
C ARG A 65 0.37 -5.84 -5.89
N ASN A 66 -0.91 -5.53 -6.13
CA ASN A 66 -1.46 -5.57 -7.48
C ASN A 66 -0.84 -4.49 -8.37
N ILE A 67 -0.63 -3.28 -7.86
CA ILE A 67 0.08 -2.22 -8.58
C ILE A 67 1.53 -2.64 -8.86
N CYS A 68 2.21 -3.30 -7.91
CA CYS A 68 3.59 -3.79 -8.13
C CYS A 68 3.74 -4.75 -9.31
N LYS A 69 2.66 -5.38 -9.81
CA LYS A 69 2.72 -6.19 -11.04
C LYS A 69 3.08 -5.35 -12.27
N LEU A 70 2.79 -4.05 -12.24
CA LEU A 70 3.15 -3.06 -13.25
C LEU A 70 4.54 -2.46 -13.01
N TYR A 71 5.26 -2.83 -11.94
CA TYR A 71 6.65 -2.37 -11.80
C TYR A 71 7.48 -2.88 -12.99
N PRO A 72 8.26 -2.03 -13.69
CA PRO A 72 8.84 -2.37 -15.00
C PRO A 72 9.56 -3.72 -15.04
N LYS A 73 10.40 -4.01 -14.03
CA LYS A 73 11.13 -5.29 -13.96
C LYS A 73 10.21 -6.50 -13.77
N ILE A 74 9.18 -6.36 -12.94
CA ILE A 74 8.22 -7.43 -12.66
C ILE A 74 7.32 -7.65 -13.89
N TYR A 75 6.86 -6.57 -14.52
CA TYR A 75 6.04 -6.63 -15.73
C TYR A 75 6.78 -7.33 -16.87
N GLN A 76 8.03 -6.94 -17.11
CA GLN A 76 8.90 -7.59 -18.11
C GLN A 76 9.21 -9.05 -17.78
N ALA A 77 9.47 -9.38 -16.51
CA ALA A 77 9.69 -10.77 -16.09
C ALA A 77 8.46 -11.69 -16.27
N ASN A 78 7.27 -11.11 -16.42
CA ASN A 78 6.05 -11.82 -16.76
C ASN A 78 5.74 -11.82 -18.27
N GLY A 79 6.69 -11.42 -19.11
CA GLY A 79 6.57 -11.40 -20.57
C GLY A 79 5.97 -10.12 -21.15
N GLY A 80 5.71 -9.11 -20.32
CA GLY A 80 5.22 -7.81 -20.77
C GLY A 80 6.28 -6.98 -21.50
N LYS A 81 5.85 -6.16 -22.46
CA LYS A 81 6.71 -5.20 -23.17
C LYS A 81 6.49 -3.79 -22.62
N LEU A 82 7.56 -3.02 -22.47
CA LEU A 82 7.48 -1.61 -22.06
C LEU A 82 7.15 -0.75 -23.29
N ASP A 83 5.91 -0.88 -23.76
CA ASP A 83 5.36 -0.17 -24.89
C ASP A 83 4.20 0.73 -24.45
N GLU A 84 3.48 1.28 -25.42
CA GLU A 84 2.33 2.15 -25.21
C GLU A 84 1.23 1.51 -24.36
N GLU A 85 0.97 0.20 -24.55
CA GLU A 85 -0.04 -0.52 -23.76
C GLU A 85 0.35 -0.50 -22.28
N TYR A 86 1.63 -0.72 -21.99
CA TYR A 86 2.15 -0.63 -20.63
C TYR A 86 2.06 0.80 -20.07
N TYR A 87 2.39 1.83 -20.85
CA TYR A 87 2.28 3.23 -20.41
C TYR A 87 0.85 3.58 -20.04
N ASN A 88 -0.12 3.21 -20.88
CA ASN A 88 -1.54 3.44 -20.60
C ASN A 88 -2.03 2.64 -19.38
N LYS A 89 -1.52 1.42 -19.14
CA LYS A 89 -1.83 0.66 -17.90
C LYS A 89 -1.38 1.41 -16.64
N VAL A 90 -0.20 2.01 -16.66
CA VAL A 90 0.32 2.79 -15.52
C VAL A 90 -0.46 4.09 -15.36
N LEU A 91 -0.64 4.85 -16.45
CA LEU A 91 -1.35 6.14 -16.42
C LEU A 91 -2.80 6.03 -15.96
N ARG A 92 -3.48 4.90 -16.20
CA ARG A 92 -4.83 4.65 -15.64
C ARG A 92 -4.89 4.76 -14.12
N HIS A 93 -3.80 4.48 -13.41
CA HIS A 93 -3.76 4.69 -11.95
C HIS A 93 -3.82 6.18 -11.57
N PHE A 94 -3.53 7.07 -12.50
CA PHE A 94 -3.59 8.54 -12.40
C PHE A 94 -4.81 9.10 -13.13
N ASP A 95 -5.80 8.27 -13.46
CA ASP A 95 -7.05 8.66 -14.13
C ASP A 95 -6.81 9.33 -15.51
N THR A 96 -5.76 8.90 -16.22
CA THR A 96 -5.37 9.43 -17.54
C THR A 96 -4.80 8.33 -18.44
N ASP A 97 -4.49 8.67 -19.68
CA ASP A 97 -3.76 7.86 -20.66
C ASP A 97 -2.91 8.78 -21.55
N LEU A 98 -2.07 8.20 -22.41
CA LEU A 98 -1.16 8.97 -23.28
C LEU A 98 -1.87 9.89 -24.27
N ASP A 99 -3.07 9.52 -24.71
CA ASP A 99 -3.85 10.31 -25.67
C ASP A 99 -4.52 11.50 -24.98
N SER A 100 -4.88 11.34 -23.70
CA SER A 100 -5.49 12.39 -22.88
C SER A 100 -4.48 13.30 -22.15
N LEU A 101 -3.17 13.07 -22.29
CA LEU A 101 -2.16 13.92 -21.67
C LEU A 101 -2.19 15.34 -22.26
N ASP A 102 -2.26 16.33 -21.38
CA ASP A 102 -2.07 17.74 -21.73
C ASP A 102 -0.58 18.04 -21.89
N TRP A 103 -0.07 17.85 -23.12
CA TRP A 103 1.33 18.07 -23.45
C TRP A 103 1.77 19.52 -23.25
N GLU A 104 0.86 20.49 -23.40
CA GLU A 104 1.17 21.90 -23.18
C GLU A 104 1.39 22.17 -21.69
N TYR A 105 0.51 21.63 -20.84
CA TYR A 105 0.69 21.69 -19.38
C TYR A 105 1.99 20.99 -18.94
N ILE A 106 2.28 19.81 -19.48
CA ILE A 106 3.52 19.08 -19.18
C ILE A 106 4.75 19.90 -19.61
N GLN A 107 4.72 20.53 -20.78
CA GLN A 107 5.81 21.37 -21.29
C GLN A 107 6.09 22.56 -20.37
N GLN A 108 5.06 23.20 -19.84
CA GLN A 108 5.18 24.35 -18.93
C GLN A 108 5.72 23.94 -17.54
N ASN A 109 5.48 22.70 -17.13
CA ASN A 109 5.85 22.15 -15.83
C ASN A 109 7.03 21.17 -15.91
N LEU A 110 7.77 21.20 -17.01
CA LEU A 110 8.91 20.32 -17.24
C LEU A 110 10.03 20.65 -16.25
N LYS A 111 10.50 19.64 -15.52
CA LYS A 111 11.62 19.75 -14.58
C LYS A 111 12.92 19.31 -15.27
N VAL A 112 14.04 19.78 -14.74
CA VAL A 112 15.38 19.31 -15.13
C VAL A 112 16.07 18.80 -13.88
N ASN A 113 16.58 17.57 -13.91
CA ASN A 113 17.35 17.03 -12.79
C ASN A 113 18.83 17.48 -12.85
N ASP A 114 19.60 17.14 -11.81
CA ASP A 114 21.02 17.50 -11.70
C ASP A 114 21.90 16.99 -12.85
N TRP A 115 21.45 15.97 -13.59
CA TRP A 115 22.14 15.43 -14.76
C TRP A 115 21.70 16.07 -16.09
N GLY A 116 20.90 17.14 -16.04
CA GLY A 116 20.39 17.83 -17.22
C GLY A 116 19.30 17.07 -17.98
N THR A 117 18.67 16.06 -17.36
CA THR A 117 17.58 15.31 -17.99
C THR A 117 16.23 15.97 -17.72
N TYR A 118 15.48 16.20 -18.79
CA TYR A 118 14.13 16.75 -18.75
C TYR A 118 13.13 15.66 -18.33
N LEU A 119 12.26 16.00 -17.37
CA LEU A 119 11.31 15.05 -16.82
C LEU A 119 10.00 15.72 -16.34
N TYR A 120 8.96 14.91 -16.27
CA TYR A 120 7.68 15.26 -15.65
C TYR A 120 7.20 14.10 -14.78
N GLU A 121 6.67 14.41 -13.59
CA GLU A 121 6.29 13.44 -12.56
C GLU A 121 4.79 13.53 -12.29
N PHE A 122 4.13 12.39 -12.34
CA PHE A 122 2.77 12.20 -11.86
C PHE A 122 2.85 11.58 -10.47
N GLU A 123 2.37 12.29 -9.47
CA GLU A 123 2.34 11.81 -8.09
C GLU A 123 0.90 11.58 -7.63
N LYS A 124 0.64 10.45 -6.98
CA LYS A 124 -0.68 10.14 -6.41
C LYS A 124 -0.56 9.41 -5.08
N TYR A 125 -1.23 9.96 -4.07
CA TYR A 125 -1.39 9.35 -2.76
C TYR A 125 -2.79 8.74 -2.65
N HIS A 126 -2.87 7.47 -2.26
CA HIS A 126 -4.13 6.81 -1.95
C HIS A 126 -4.00 6.02 -0.64
N GLY A 127 -4.47 6.64 0.45
CA GLY A 127 -4.32 6.09 1.79
C GLY A 127 -2.85 5.86 2.13
N ARG A 128 -2.44 4.60 2.20
CA ARG A 128 -1.06 4.18 2.54
C ARG A 128 -0.16 3.98 1.32
N ILE A 129 -0.69 4.16 0.11
CA ILE A 129 0.03 3.91 -1.14
C ILE A 129 0.48 5.24 -1.73
N TYR A 130 1.77 5.35 -2.01
CA TYR A 130 2.34 6.41 -2.83
C TYR A 130 2.73 5.84 -4.19
N GLN A 131 2.31 6.51 -5.27
CA GLN A 131 2.66 6.17 -6.63
C GLN A 131 3.30 7.39 -7.29
N ASP A 132 4.41 7.15 -7.98
CA ASP A 132 5.12 8.13 -8.79
C ASP A 132 5.41 7.51 -10.16
N PHE A 133 4.96 8.21 -11.20
CA PHE A 133 5.25 7.86 -12.58
C PHE A 133 5.97 9.03 -13.23
N THR A 134 7.21 8.80 -13.69
CA THR A 134 8.04 9.82 -14.31
C THR A 134 8.18 9.55 -15.80
N LEU A 135 7.90 10.56 -16.62
CA LEU A 135 8.28 10.61 -18.02
C LEU A 135 9.61 11.34 -18.14
N LEU A 136 10.60 10.73 -18.81
CA LEU A 136 11.87 11.36 -19.14
C LEU A 136 11.90 11.62 -20.65
N PHE A 137 12.36 12.79 -21.05
CA PHE A 137 12.40 13.22 -22.45
C PHE A 137 13.84 13.24 -22.98
N ASN A 138 14.01 13.16 -24.31
CA ASN A 138 15.35 13.24 -24.90
C ASN A 138 15.91 14.67 -24.86
N ASP A 139 15.04 15.67 -24.96
CA ASP A 139 15.36 17.09 -24.92
C ASP A 139 14.25 17.88 -24.18
N ASN A 140 14.27 19.20 -24.30
CA ASN A 140 13.34 20.10 -23.61
C ASN A 140 11.92 20.14 -24.20
N GLN A 141 11.58 19.22 -25.10
CA GLN A 141 10.29 19.20 -25.79
C GLN A 141 9.41 18.06 -25.26
N ALA A 142 8.39 18.40 -24.47
CA ALA A 142 7.43 17.46 -23.93
C ALA A 142 6.42 17.03 -25.00
N ARG A 143 6.72 15.94 -25.70
CA ARG A 143 5.83 15.30 -26.67
C ARG A 143 5.92 13.79 -26.58
N ARG A 144 4.85 13.12 -27.05
CA ARG A 144 4.72 11.66 -27.04
C ARG A 144 5.87 10.92 -27.70
N ASP A 145 6.31 11.38 -28.87
CA ASP A 145 7.40 10.78 -29.65
C ASP A 145 8.79 11.04 -29.06
N ASN A 146 8.88 11.98 -28.12
CA ASN A 146 10.13 12.39 -27.50
C ASN A 146 10.36 11.78 -26.11
N ILE A 147 9.49 10.87 -25.66
CA ILE A 147 9.68 10.12 -24.41
C ILE A 147 10.87 9.18 -24.58
N LYS A 148 11.93 9.43 -23.82
CA LYS A 148 13.15 8.61 -23.78
C LYS A 148 12.94 7.34 -22.95
N LYS A 149 12.34 7.51 -21.77
CA LYS A 149 12.22 6.47 -20.76
C LYS A 149 11.10 6.83 -19.79
N ILE A 150 10.51 5.81 -19.18
CA ILE A 150 9.62 5.99 -18.03
C ILE A 150 10.26 5.42 -16.76
N MET A 151 9.89 5.99 -15.62
CA MET A 151 10.11 5.40 -14.31
C MET A 151 8.78 5.23 -13.61
N PHE A 152 8.61 4.11 -12.92
CA PHE A 152 7.42 3.87 -12.12
C PHE A 152 7.84 3.37 -10.75
N TYR A 153 7.49 4.11 -9.73
CA TYR A 153 7.83 3.87 -8.35
C TYR A 153 6.58 3.83 -7.50
N VAL A 154 6.47 2.81 -6.65
CA VAL A 154 5.31 2.65 -5.80
C VAL A 154 5.77 2.15 -4.44
N ASN A 155 5.26 2.82 -3.41
CA ASN A 155 5.53 2.52 -2.02
C ASN A 155 4.23 2.29 -1.25
N TRP A 156 4.32 1.44 -0.25
CA TRP A 156 3.29 1.26 0.75
C TRP A 156 3.83 1.55 2.14
N ASP A 157 3.25 2.56 2.77
CA ASP A 157 3.62 2.96 4.11
C ASP A 157 3.26 1.86 5.11
N ARG A 158 4.23 1.44 5.91
CA ARG A 158 4.09 0.44 6.98
C ARG A 158 3.81 1.04 8.34
N MET A 159 3.92 2.37 8.47
CA MET A 159 3.69 3.05 9.73
C MET A 159 2.25 2.81 10.19
N ARG A 160 2.11 2.43 11.46
CA ARG A 160 0.82 2.28 12.13
C ARG A 160 0.91 2.96 13.49
N PRO A 161 -0.14 3.63 13.95
CA PRO A 161 -0.20 4.08 15.33
C PRO A 161 0.01 2.90 16.29
N PHE A 162 0.98 3.05 17.19
CA PHE A 162 1.25 2.13 18.28
C PHE A 162 0.66 2.71 19.56
N LEU A 163 -0.12 1.93 20.28
CA LEU A 163 -0.75 2.33 21.54
C LEU A 163 0.26 2.25 22.69
N ALA A 164 1.35 3.03 22.59
CA ALA A 164 2.25 3.33 23.69
C ALA A 164 2.41 4.86 23.77
N GLY A 165 2.78 5.37 24.94
CA GLY A 165 3.02 6.80 25.14
C GLY A 165 1.96 7.54 25.96
N ASN A 166 2.40 8.63 26.57
CA ASN A 166 1.58 9.68 27.16
C ASN A 166 1.10 10.65 26.07
N GLU A 167 -0.06 11.28 26.28
CA GLU A 167 -0.75 12.13 25.30
C GLU A 167 0.21 13.14 24.64
N GLY A 168 0.26 13.12 23.30
CA GLY A 168 1.06 14.06 22.49
C GLY A 168 2.29 13.47 21.80
N THR A 169 2.77 12.29 22.20
CA THR A 169 3.89 11.60 21.52
C THR A 169 3.39 10.29 20.90
N GLY A 170 2.89 10.36 19.66
CA GLY A 170 2.45 9.15 18.96
C GLY A 170 3.63 8.21 18.72
N PHE A 171 3.60 7.00 19.29
CA PHE A 171 4.54 5.96 18.92
C PHE A 171 4.01 5.29 17.63
N PHE A 172 4.89 4.94 16.69
CA PHE A 172 4.51 4.28 15.45
C PHE A 172 5.23 2.93 15.34
N LEU A 173 4.51 1.91 14.89
CA LEU A 173 5.07 0.63 14.47
C LEU A 173 5.34 0.65 12.97
N GLY A 174 6.51 0.13 12.57
CA GLY A 174 6.98 0.20 11.20
C GLY A 174 7.89 1.42 10.99
N SER A 175 8.92 1.25 10.16
CA SER A 175 9.97 2.26 9.99
C SER A 175 10.03 2.81 8.56
N VAL A 176 10.16 1.92 7.59
CA VAL A 176 10.39 2.29 6.18
C VAL A 176 9.23 1.76 5.32
N PRO A 177 8.65 2.56 4.42
CA PRO A 177 7.70 2.06 3.43
C PRO A 177 8.28 0.85 2.66
N ILE A 178 7.43 -0.09 2.26
CA ILE A 178 7.85 -1.16 1.36
C ILE A 178 7.71 -0.64 -0.07
N SER A 179 8.76 -0.79 -0.87
CA SER A 179 8.73 -0.49 -2.30
C SER A 179 8.52 -1.73 -3.17
N CYS A 180 7.89 -1.57 -4.33
CA CYS A 180 7.78 -2.64 -5.33
C CYS A 180 9.15 -3.20 -5.77
N ILE A 181 10.22 -2.42 -5.64
CA ILE A 181 11.60 -2.81 -5.98
C ILE A 181 12.05 -4.08 -5.21
N TYR A 182 11.49 -4.32 -4.02
CA TYR A 182 11.83 -5.46 -3.17
C TYR A 182 11.05 -6.73 -3.51
N PHE A 183 10.03 -6.68 -4.38
CA PHE A 183 9.25 -7.85 -4.80
C PHE A 183 9.89 -8.56 -6.00
N LYS A 184 11.23 -8.66 -6.01
CA LYS A 184 11.92 -9.45 -7.04
C LYS A 184 11.33 -10.86 -7.04
N LYS A 185 10.96 -11.33 -8.22
CA LYS A 185 10.51 -12.70 -8.45
C LYS A 185 11.73 -13.59 -8.18
N ASP A 186 11.64 -14.42 -7.15
CA ASP A 186 12.49 -15.61 -7.03
C ASP A 186 12.20 -16.58 -8.20
#